data_AF-A0A1F8PYP2-F1
#
_entry.id   AF-A0A1F8PYP2-F1
#
_cell.length_a   1.000
_cell.length_b   1.000
_cell.length_c   1.000
_cell.angle_alpha   90.00
_cell.angle_beta   90.00
_cell.angle_gamma   90.00
#
_symmetry.space_group_name_H-M   'P 1'
#
loop_
_entity.id
_entity.type
_entity.pdbx_description
1 polymer ?
#
loop_
_entity_poly.entity_id
_entity_poly.type
_entity_poly.pdbx_seq_one_letter_code
_entity_poly.pdbx_strand_id
1 'polypeptide(L)'
;MNKERSVRFLFHLGMVWVLVFVAAMPLVTALAASAQVRLTIDNRSPKPLQLSLSGPAIYNFKVEGNDKEVFAVNRGVYDYTMSGCGRTANGTLDLSVNKTLIMPVCGASAANLVREPNMVDLGQVLKVVKIKVENLATGDSLVILTGPSTYVFSVKEDAKVSYTVAKGQYKVQIYACGDYGTSTFEAYKDASLKVRCP
;
A
#
# COMPACT_ATOMS: atom_id res chain seq x y z
N MET A 1 20.50 -16.43 -91.60
CA MET A 1 19.86 -15.31 -90.87
C MET A 1 18.81 -15.90 -89.92
N ASN A 2 19.19 -16.16 -88.66
CA ASN A 2 18.36 -16.91 -87.68
C ASN A 2 17.80 -15.96 -86.61
N LYS A 3 16.51 -15.63 -86.72
CA LYS A 3 15.80 -14.61 -85.93
C LYS A 3 15.14 -15.15 -84.64
N GLU A 4 15.16 -16.47 -84.42
CA GLU A 4 14.38 -17.10 -83.33
C GLU A 4 15.12 -17.29 -82.00
N ARG A 5 16.43 -16.99 -81.92
CA ARG A 5 17.23 -17.26 -80.70
C ARG A 5 17.18 -16.16 -79.63
N SER A 6 16.60 -14.99 -79.92
CA SER A 6 16.66 -13.82 -79.02
C SER A 6 15.54 -13.72 -77.99
N VAL A 7 14.42 -14.42 -78.14
CA VAL A 7 13.24 -14.21 -77.26
C VAL A 7 13.32 -15.02 -75.96
N ARG A 8 14.04 -16.15 -75.95
CA ARG A 8 14.16 -17.01 -74.75
C ARG A 8 15.15 -16.50 -73.71
N PHE A 9 16.04 -15.56 -74.05
CA PHE A 9 17.05 -15.06 -73.11
C PHE A 9 16.57 -13.88 -72.25
N LEU A 10 15.51 -13.19 -72.69
CA LEU A 10 14.95 -12.03 -71.97
C LEU A 10 13.98 -12.40 -70.84
N PHE A 11 13.44 -13.63 -70.82
CA PHE A 11 12.51 -14.07 -69.78
C PHE A 11 13.19 -14.58 -68.50
N HIS A 12 14.47 -14.98 -68.55
CA HIS A 12 15.17 -15.47 -67.36
C HIS A 12 15.95 -14.40 -66.59
N LEU A 13 16.15 -13.21 -67.14
CA LEU A 13 16.82 -12.10 -66.42
C LEU A 13 15.87 -11.31 -65.50
N GLY A 14 14.56 -11.36 -65.73
CA GLY A 14 13.56 -10.64 -64.93
C GLY A 14 13.18 -11.32 -63.60
N MET A 15 13.41 -12.63 -63.47
CA MET A 15 12.95 -13.41 -62.31
C MET A 15 13.99 -13.54 -61.18
N VAL A 16 15.22 -13.08 -61.39
CA VAL A 16 16.28 -13.10 -60.35
C VAL A 16 16.32 -11.79 -59.54
N TRP A 17 15.79 -10.69 -60.07
CA TRP A 17 15.82 -9.39 -59.39
C TRP A 17 14.70 -9.17 -58.36
N VAL A 18 13.65 -10.00 -58.35
CA VAL A 18 12.55 -9.86 -57.37
C VAL A 18 12.86 -10.54 -56.03
N LEU A 19 13.83 -11.46 -55.98
CA LEU A 19 14.15 -12.23 -54.77
C LEU A 19 15.25 -11.60 -53.89
N VAL A 20 15.95 -10.56 -54.35
CA VAL A 20 17.04 -9.94 -53.57
C VAL A 20 16.56 -8.79 -52.67
N PHE A 21 15.31 -8.33 -52.81
CA PHE A 21 14.80 -7.17 -52.05
C PHE A 21 14.04 -7.49 -50.75
N VAL A 22 13.99 -8.75 -50.31
CA VAL A 22 13.27 -9.13 -49.06
C VAL A 22 14.21 -9.24 -47.84
N ALA A 23 15.53 -9.20 -48.02
CA ALA A 23 16.49 -9.47 -46.93
C ALA A 23 16.98 -8.23 -46.15
N ALA A 24 16.46 -7.03 -46.45
CA ALA A 24 16.91 -5.77 -45.82
C ALA A 24 15.81 -5.10 -44.96
N MET A 25 14.85 -5.86 -44.45
CA MET A 25 14.03 -5.33 -43.36
C MET A 25 14.86 -5.39 -42.08
N PRO A 26 15.23 -4.24 -41.46
CA PRO A 26 15.80 -4.27 -40.14
C PRO A 26 14.76 -4.97 -39.25
N LEU A 27 15.17 -6.09 -38.65
CA LEU A 27 14.44 -6.71 -37.58
C LEU A 27 14.48 -5.71 -36.42
N VAL A 28 13.59 -4.72 -36.44
CA VAL A 28 13.34 -3.86 -35.29
C VAL A 28 12.60 -4.76 -34.31
N THR A 29 13.37 -5.56 -33.58
CA THR A 29 12.92 -6.11 -32.31
C THR A 29 12.78 -4.93 -31.37
N ALA A 30 11.66 -4.20 -31.54
CA ALA A 30 11.14 -3.34 -30.51
C ALA A 30 10.84 -4.27 -29.33
N LEU A 31 11.85 -4.49 -28.50
CA LEU A 31 11.72 -5.01 -27.15
C LEU A 31 10.85 -3.99 -26.42
N ALA A 32 9.54 -4.12 -26.58
CA ALA A 32 8.56 -3.39 -25.81
C ALA A 32 8.87 -3.71 -24.35
N ALA A 33 9.44 -2.74 -23.63
CA ALA A 33 9.62 -2.84 -22.20
C ALA A 33 8.30 -3.32 -21.60
N SER A 34 8.32 -4.39 -20.78
CA SER A 34 7.07 -5.01 -20.34
C SER A 34 6.15 -3.94 -19.75
N ALA A 35 4.92 -3.87 -20.27
CA ALA A 35 3.94 -2.86 -19.85
C ALA A 35 3.57 -2.95 -18.36
N GLN A 36 3.98 -4.02 -17.69
CA GLN A 36 3.73 -4.29 -16.28
C GLN A 36 4.98 -4.10 -15.41
N VAL A 37 4.74 -3.79 -14.14
CA VAL A 37 5.71 -3.80 -13.04
C VAL A 37 5.23 -4.73 -11.93
N ARG A 38 6.16 -5.08 -11.04
CA ARG A 38 5.85 -5.86 -9.83
C ARG A 38 5.47 -4.94 -8.68
N LEU A 39 4.29 -5.14 -8.13
CA LEU A 39 3.84 -4.59 -6.86
C LEU A 39 3.89 -5.68 -5.81
N THR A 40 4.77 -5.54 -4.82
CA THR A 40 4.84 -6.45 -3.67
C THR A 40 4.13 -5.81 -2.49
N ILE A 41 3.30 -6.58 -1.79
CA ILE A 41 2.64 -6.15 -0.55
C ILE A 41 3.06 -7.13 0.55
N ASP A 42 3.83 -6.66 1.52
CA ASP A 42 4.30 -7.42 2.70
C ASP A 42 3.48 -6.98 3.91
N ASN A 43 2.43 -7.75 4.25
CA ASN A 43 1.54 -7.48 5.36
C ASN A 43 1.94 -8.24 6.63
N ARG A 44 2.76 -7.59 7.45
CA ARG A 44 3.21 -8.14 8.75
C ARG A 44 2.24 -7.86 9.89
N SER A 45 1.11 -7.24 9.61
CA SER A 45 0.05 -7.08 10.61
C SER A 45 -0.80 -8.34 10.65
N PRO A 46 -1.37 -8.72 11.81
CA PRO A 46 -2.25 -9.89 11.91
C PRO A 46 -3.64 -9.66 11.29
N LYS A 47 -3.90 -8.47 10.72
CA LYS A 47 -5.20 -8.10 10.15
C LYS A 47 -5.05 -7.99 8.63
N PRO A 48 -6.13 -8.23 7.85
CA PRO A 48 -6.07 -8.05 6.41
C PRO A 48 -5.82 -6.58 6.04
N LEU A 49 -5.08 -6.39 4.95
CA LEU A 49 -4.87 -5.12 4.27
C LEU A 49 -5.66 -5.12 2.96
N GLN A 50 -6.40 -4.05 2.70
CA GLN A 50 -7.06 -3.84 1.41
C GLN A 50 -6.46 -2.62 0.71
N LEU A 51 -6.25 -2.74 -0.59
CA LEU A 51 -5.72 -1.68 -1.45
C LEU A 51 -6.52 -1.64 -2.75
N SER A 52 -7.19 -0.53 -3.00
CA SER A 52 -7.82 -0.21 -4.27
C SER A 52 -6.96 0.80 -5.02
N LEU A 53 -6.69 0.54 -6.30
CA LEU A 53 -5.96 1.43 -7.19
C LEU A 53 -6.87 1.85 -8.36
N SER A 54 -6.84 3.13 -8.72
CA SER A 54 -7.56 3.70 -9.86
C SER A 54 -6.61 4.57 -10.68
N GLY A 55 -6.49 4.29 -11.98
CA GLY A 55 -5.55 4.97 -12.88
C GLY A 55 -5.60 4.37 -14.29
N PRO A 56 -4.45 3.99 -14.89
CA PRO A 56 -4.41 3.30 -16.19
C PRO A 56 -5.23 1.99 -16.24
N ALA A 57 -5.42 1.37 -15.08
CA ALA A 57 -6.32 0.24 -14.86
C ALA A 57 -6.91 0.34 -13.44
N ILE A 58 -7.86 -0.52 -13.11
CA ILE A 58 -8.43 -0.61 -11.77
C ILE A 58 -8.02 -1.93 -11.15
N TYR A 59 -7.52 -1.88 -9.91
CA TYR A 59 -7.14 -3.07 -9.15
C TYR A 59 -7.73 -3.01 -7.74
N ASN A 60 -8.08 -4.17 -7.20
CA ASN A 60 -8.47 -4.34 -5.81
C ASN A 60 -7.70 -5.54 -5.26
N PHE A 61 -6.85 -5.28 -4.27
CA PHE A 61 -6.06 -6.29 -3.60
C PHE A 61 -6.53 -6.45 -2.16
N LYS A 62 -6.53 -7.69 -1.70
CA LYS A 62 -6.69 -8.04 -0.30
C LYS A 62 -5.55 -8.98 0.05
N VAL A 63 -4.70 -8.57 0.97
CA VAL A 63 -3.60 -9.40 1.48
C VAL A 63 -3.89 -9.74 2.93
N GLU A 64 -3.95 -11.03 3.23
CA GLU A 64 -4.28 -11.51 4.57
C GLU A 64 -3.21 -11.12 5.60
N GLY A 65 -3.54 -11.29 6.88
CA GLY A 65 -2.64 -10.98 7.97
C GLY A 65 -1.43 -11.90 7.99
N ASN A 66 -0.24 -11.34 8.21
CA ASN A 66 1.06 -12.03 8.20
C ASN A 66 1.41 -12.69 6.86
N ASP A 67 0.89 -12.15 5.75
CA ASP A 67 1.12 -12.68 4.41
C ASP A 67 1.88 -11.68 3.51
N LYS A 68 2.44 -12.20 2.42
CA LYS A 68 3.16 -11.44 1.41
C LYS A 68 2.77 -11.89 0.01
N GLU A 69 2.24 -10.96 -0.77
CA GLU A 69 1.80 -11.20 -2.13
C GLU A 69 2.55 -10.33 -3.15
N VAL A 70 2.66 -10.83 -4.38
CA VAL A 70 3.30 -10.14 -5.51
C VAL A 70 2.33 -10.11 -6.68
N PHE A 71 2.03 -8.91 -7.14
CA PHE A 71 1.11 -8.66 -8.24
C PHE A 71 1.85 -8.09 -9.45
N ALA A 72 1.38 -8.44 -10.63
CA ALA A 72 1.77 -7.79 -11.87
C ALA A 72 0.72 -6.74 -12.22
N VAL A 73 1.13 -5.47 -12.31
CA VAL A 73 0.23 -4.32 -12.53
C VAL A 73 0.76 -3.46 -13.66
N ASN A 74 -0.15 -2.84 -14.42
CA ASN A 74 0.23 -1.94 -15.51
C ASN A 74 1.01 -0.73 -14.96
N ARG A 75 2.04 -0.29 -15.68
CA ARG A 75 2.81 0.91 -15.31
C ARG A 75 1.93 2.16 -15.31
N GLY A 76 2.23 3.07 -14.39
CA GLY A 76 1.66 4.41 -14.34
C GLY A 76 1.41 4.91 -12.93
N VAL A 77 0.76 6.07 -12.83
CA VAL A 77 0.39 6.68 -11.55
C VAL A 77 -1.07 6.34 -11.24
N TYR A 78 -1.32 5.93 -10.00
CA TYR A 78 -2.64 5.53 -9.52
C TYR A 78 -3.03 6.36 -8.32
N ASP A 79 -4.30 6.76 -8.25
CA ASP A 79 -4.92 7.09 -6.98
C ASP A 79 -5.19 5.81 -6.22
N TYR A 80 -4.93 5.81 -4.91
CA TYR A 80 -5.20 4.67 -4.06
C TYR A 80 -6.12 5.01 -2.90
N THR A 81 -6.91 4.02 -2.51
CA THR A 81 -7.57 3.93 -1.22
C THR A 81 -7.09 2.65 -0.55
N MET A 82 -6.56 2.77 0.66
CA MET A 82 -6.00 1.66 1.41
C MET A 82 -6.62 1.60 2.79
N SER A 83 -7.09 0.43 3.20
CA SER A 83 -7.60 0.20 4.55
C SER A 83 -6.82 -0.89 5.27
N GLY A 84 -6.36 -0.58 6.48
CA GLY A 84 -5.61 -1.51 7.34
C GLY A 84 -5.57 -0.99 8.78
N CYS A 85 -5.39 -1.86 9.75
CA CYS A 85 -5.30 -1.47 11.17
C CYS A 85 -6.46 -0.60 11.68
N GLY A 86 -7.67 -0.74 11.11
CA GLY A 86 -8.85 0.05 11.47
C GLY A 86 -8.87 1.48 10.94
N ARG A 87 -8.02 1.80 9.96
CA ARG A 87 -7.92 3.11 9.32
C ARG A 87 -7.92 3.00 7.81
N THR A 88 -8.39 4.07 7.17
CA THR A 88 -8.30 4.26 5.73
C THR A 88 -7.37 5.43 5.44
N ALA A 89 -6.53 5.28 4.42
CA ALA A 89 -5.70 6.33 3.86
C ALA A 89 -5.93 6.41 2.35
N ASN A 90 -5.80 7.61 1.81
CA ASN A 90 -5.86 7.87 0.38
C ASN A 90 -4.59 8.61 -0.06
N GLY A 91 -4.23 8.47 -1.32
CA GLY A 91 -3.12 9.22 -1.92
C GLY A 91 -2.81 8.75 -3.33
N THR A 92 -1.61 9.04 -3.78
CA THR A 92 -1.11 8.64 -5.10
C THR A 92 0.02 7.63 -4.97
N LEU A 93 0.05 6.62 -5.83
CA LEU A 93 1.11 5.63 -5.92
C LEU A 93 1.66 5.59 -7.34
N ASP A 94 2.94 5.91 -7.49
CA ASP A 94 3.64 5.79 -8.77
C ASP A 94 4.20 4.37 -8.94
N LEU A 95 3.60 3.63 -9.87
CA LEU A 95 3.99 2.29 -10.30
C LEU A 95 4.72 2.34 -11.66
N SER A 96 5.46 3.40 -11.93
CA SER A 96 6.40 3.45 -13.07
C SER A 96 7.59 2.51 -12.91
N VAL A 97 7.85 2.02 -11.69
CA VAL A 97 8.88 1.02 -11.35
C VAL A 97 8.31 0.00 -10.36
N ASN A 98 9.02 -1.09 -10.13
CA ASN A 98 8.63 -2.05 -9.10
C ASN A 98 8.53 -1.36 -7.73
N LYS A 99 7.48 -1.66 -6.97
CA LYS A 99 7.26 -1.09 -5.63
C LYS A 99 7.00 -2.20 -4.61
N THR A 100 7.44 -1.96 -3.38
CA THR A 100 7.14 -2.82 -2.23
C THR A 100 6.43 -1.99 -1.17
N LEU A 101 5.20 -2.35 -0.84
CA LEU A 101 4.43 -1.77 0.24
C LEU A 101 4.61 -2.65 1.48
N ILE A 102 5.10 -2.08 2.57
CA ILE A 102 5.32 -2.82 3.82
C ILE A 102 4.32 -2.32 4.84
N MET A 103 3.41 -3.19 5.26
CA MET A 103 2.57 -2.95 6.43
C MET A 103 3.23 -3.59 7.65
N PRO A 104 3.77 -2.80 8.60
CA PRO A 104 4.27 -3.36 9.85
C PRO A 104 3.10 -3.82 10.74
N VAL A 105 3.43 -4.44 11.87
CA VAL A 105 2.44 -4.64 12.94
C VAL A 105 1.77 -3.29 13.28
N CYS A 106 0.46 -3.28 13.45
CA CYS A 106 -0.31 -2.07 13.69
C CYS A 106 0.25 -1.24 14.86
N GLY A 107 0.47 0.06 14.60
CA GLY A 107 1.06 0.99 15.57
C GLY A 107 2.60 0.97 15.64
N ALA A 108 3.27 0.14 14.83
CA ALA A 108 4.71 0.16 14.62
C ALA A 108 5.08 0.90 13.32
N SER A 109 6.38 1.02 13.05
CA SER A 109 6.92 1.60 11.81
C SER A 109 7.86 0.60 11.15
N ALA A 110 7.80 0.53 9.82
CA ALA A 110 8.74 -0.19 8.97
C ALA A 110 9.94 0.68 8.52
N ALA A 111 10.20 1.83 9.14
CA ALA A 111 11.27 2.76 8.72
C ALA A 111 12.64 2.09 8.57
N ASN A 112 12.97 1.12 9.43
CA ASN A 112 14.23 0.37 9.36
C ASN A 112 14.33 -0.59 8.16
N LEU A 113 13.19 -0.90 7.53
CA LEU A 113 13.05 -1.78 6.36
C LEU A 113 12.93 -0.96 5.06
N VAL A 114 12.43 0.27 5.13
CA VAL A 114 12.39 1.20 4.00
C VAL A 114 13.77 1.80 3.79
N ARG A 115 14.63 1.06 3.11
CA ARG A 115 16.01 1.46 2.78
C ARG A 115 16.16 1.89 1.33
N GLU A 116 15.17 1.57 0.50
CA GLU A 116 15.17 1.82 -0.93
C GLU A 116 14.03 2.78 -1.32
N PRO A 117 14.21 3.62 -2.35
CA PRO A 117 13.20 4.59 -2.80
C PRO A 117 11.91 3.94 -3.32
N ASN A 118 11.94 2.62 -3.53
CA ASN A 118 10.81 1.83 -4.02
C ASN A 118 10.03 1.10 -2.93
N MET A 119 10.39 1.33 -1.67
CA MET A 119 9.69 0.78 -0.52
C MET A 119 8.86 1.86 0.16
N VAL A 120 7.67 1.49 0.64
CA VAL A 120 6.75 2.42 1.33
C VAL A 120 6.35 1.84 2.68
N ASP A 121 6.54 2.60 3.76
CA ASP A 121 6.08 2.25 5.11
C ASP A 121 4.59 2.62 5.25
N LEU A 122 3.71 1.63 5.11
CA LEU A 122 2.27 1.84 5.21
C LEU A 122 1.82 2.21 6.64
N GLY A 123 2.62 1.93 7.67
CA GLY A 123 2.35 2.37 9.04
C GLY A 123 2.39 3.89 9.18
N GLN A 124 3.32 4.54 8.47
CA GLN A 124 3.39 6.01 8.41
C GLN A 124 2.25 6.60 7.57
N VAL A 125 1.87 5.92 6.48
CA VAL A 125 0.75 6.34 5.63
C VAL A 125 -0.57 6.32 6.41
N LEU A 126 -0.85 5.23 7.15
CA LEU A 126 -2.06 5.12 7.97
C LEU A 126 -2.05 6.00 9.23
N LYS A 127 -0.87 6.50 9.64
CA LYS A 127 -0.66 7.32 10.84
C LYS A 127 -1.26 6.68 12.10
N VAL A 128 -1.05 5.37 12.29
CA VAL A 128 -1.48 4.64 13.50
C VAL A 128 -0.33 4.50 14.49
N VAL A 129 -0.63 4.59 15.78
CA VAL A 129 0.34 4.48 16.88
C VAL A 129 -0.20 3.56 17.98
N LYS A 130 0.71 2.89 18.68
CA LYS A 130 0.39 2.16 19.91
C LYS A 130 0.44 3.13 21.10
N ILE A 131 -0.64 3.17 21.87
CA ILE A 131 -0.75 3.90 23.14
C ILE A 131 -0.98 2.91 24.28
N LYS A 132 -0.70 3.33 25.52
CA LYS A 132 -1.04 2.60 26.73
C LYS A 132 -2.16 3.34 27.45
N VAL A 133 -3.16 2.60 27.92
CA VAL A 133 -4.18 3.11 28.82
C VAL A 133 -4.06 2.33 30.12
N GLU A 134 -3.87 3.06 31.22
CA GLU A 134 -3.63 2.52 32.55
C GLU A 134 -4.73 3.03 33.47
N ASN A 135 -5.50 2.11 34.05
CA ASN A 135 -6.55 2.44 34.99
C ASN A 135 -5.98 2.48 36.41
N LEU A 136 -5.90 3.69 36.97
CA LEU A 136 -5.49 3.95 38.36
C LEU A 136 -6.68 4.33 39.24
N ALA A 137 -7.90 4.28 38.69
CA ALA A 137 -9.13 4.49 39.44
C ALA A 137 -9.57 3.19 40.11
N THR A 138 -10.32 3.30 41.19
CA THR A 138 -10.98 2.14 41.81
C THR A 138 -12.12 1.65 40.92
N GLY A 139 -12.17 0.35 40.67
CA GLY A 139 -13.12 -0.28 39.75
C GLY A 139 -12.82 -0.06 38.26
N ASP A 140 -13.72 -0.59 37.42
CA ASP A 140 -13.60 -0.49 35.97
C ASP A 140 -13.83 0.95 35.48
N SER A 141 -13.11 1.35 34.43
CA SER A 141 -13.27 2.64 33.78
C SER A 141 -13.72 2.51 32.33
N LEU A 142 -14.51 3.49 31.88
CA LEU A 142 -14.85 3.68 30.47
C LEU A 142 -14.12 4.92 29.95
N VAL A 143 -13.35 4.74 28.87
CA VAL A 143 -12.58 5.82 28.24
C VAL A 143 -13.07 6.02 26.82
N ILE A 144 -13.48 7.23 26.49
CA ILE A 144 -13.92 7.63 25.15
C ILE A 144 -12.92 8.64 24.61
N LEU A 145 -12.24 8.29 23.51
CA LEU A 145 -11.36 9.20 22.77
C LEU A 145 -12.12 9.73 21.56
N THR A 146 -12.25 11.05 21.44
CA THR A 146 -12.86 11.72 20.28
C THR A 146 -11.84 12.64 19.61
N GLY A 147 -11.49 12.38 18.36
CA GLY A 147 -10.45 13.11 17.62
C GLY A 147 -10.37 12.64 16.16
N PRO A 148 -9.17 12.31 15.63
CA PRO A 148 -9.02 11.75 14.28
C PRO A 148 -9.86 10.50 13.98
N SER A 149 -10.18 9.74 15.03
CA SER A 149 -11.13 8.63 15.06
C SER A 149 -11.82 8.62 16.42
N THR A 150 -12.93 7.90 16.57
CA THR A 150 -13.56 7.67 17.88
C THR A 150 -13.22 6.28 18.38
N TYR A 151 -12.78 6.18 19.63
CA TYR A 151 -12.50 4.91 20.30
C TYR A 151 -13.19 4.86 21.65
N VAL A 152 -13.65 3.67 22.03
CA VAL A 152 -14.25 3.40 23.34
C VAL A 152 -13.55 2.20 23.95
N PHE A 153 -13.03 2.35 25.16
CA PHE A 153 -12.33 1.31 25.89
C PHE A 153 -12.99 1.10 27.24
N SER A 154 -13.26 -0.15 27.59
CA SER A 154 -13.46 -0.55 28.99
C SER A 154 -12.13 -1.08 29.51
N VAL A 155 -11.60 -0.48 30.58
CA VAL A 155 -10.31 -0.83 31.17
C VAL A 155 -10.56 -1.28 32.60
N LYS A 156 -10.20 -2.53 32.89
CA LYS A 156 -10.35 -3.12 34.22
C LYS A 156 -9.55 -2.35 35.28
N GLU A 157 -9.99 -2.42 36.52
CA GLU A 157 -9.21 -1.94 37.67
C GLU A 157 -7.76 -2.47 37.63
N ASP A 158 -6.79 -1.60 37.93
CA ASP A 158 -5.35 -1.87 37.90
C ASP A 158 -4.78 -2.40 36.57
N ALA A 159 -5.58 -2.39 35.50
CA ALA A 159 -5.14 -2.90 34.20
C ALA A 159 -4.35 -1.86 33.41
N LYS A 160 -3.33 -2.34 32.72
CA LYS A 160 -2.52 -1.58 31.77
C LYS A 160 -2.59 -2.23 30.40
N VAL A 161 -3.36 -1.64 29.49
CA VAL A 161 -3.65 -2.22 28.19
C VAL A 161 -3.06 -1.36 27.07
N SER A 162 -2.49 -2.01 26.06
CA SER A 162 -2.01 -1.32 24.86
C SER A 162 -3.06 -1.34 23.76
N TYR A 163 -3.39 -0.17 23.22
CA TYR A 163 -4.32 -0.01 22.11
C TYR A 163 -3.61 0.58 20.89
N THR A 164 -4.11 0.27 19.69
CA THR A 164 -3.67 0.95 18.47
C THR A 164 -4.74 1.97 18.07
N VAL A 165 -4.34 3.22 17.96
CA VAL A 165 -5.21 4.36 17.62
C VAL A 165 -4.58 5.21 16.53
N ALA A 166 -5.37 6.07 15.88
CA ALA A 166 -4.82 7.08 14.99
C ALA A 166 -3.98 8.11 15.78
N LYS A 167 -2.85 8.52 15.22
CA LYS A 167 -2.00 9.58 15.77
C LYS A 167 -2.75 10.91 15.73
N GLY A 168 -2.67 11.70 16.79
CA GLY A 168 -3.23 13.05 16.85
C GLY A 168 -3.79 13.43 18.21
N GLN A 169 -4.45 14.58 18.26
CA GLN A 169 -5.05 15.13 19.47
C GLN A 169 -6.47 14.57 19.68
N TYR A 170 -6.79 14.24 20.94
CA TYR A 170 -8.08 13.71 21.35
C TYR A 170 -8.65 14.52 22.51
N LYS A 171 -9.97 14.72 22.48
CA LYS A 171 -10.76 14.95 23.69
C LYS A 171 -11.05 13.60 24.34
N VAL A 172 -10.76 13.49 25.62
CA VAL A 172 -10.98 12.28 26.42
C VAL A 172 -12.19 12.53 27.32
N GLN A 173 -13.13 11.60 27.31
CA GLN A 173 -14.15 11.49 28.36
C GLN A 173 -13.88 10.21 29.14
N ILE A 174 -13.88 10.32 30.46
CA ILE A 174 -13.61 9.22 31.37
C ILE A 174 -14.85 9.08 32.26
N TYR A 175 -15.38 7.87 32.37
CA TYR A 175 -16.30 7.50 33.45
C TYR A 175 -15.58 6.54 34.38
N ALA A 176 -15.41 6.95 35.64
CA ALA A 176 -14.77 6.16 36.69
C ALA A 176 -15.30 6.62 38.06
N CYS A 177 -15.33 5.71 39.03
CA CYS A 177 -15.73 6.02 40.41
C CYS A 177 -17.15 6.62 40.53
N GLY A 178 -18.02 6.37 39.55
CA GLY A 178 -19.40 6.86 39.51
C GLY A 178 -19.59 8.26 38.91
N ASP A 179 -18.53 8.90 38.39
CA ASP A 179 -18.58 10.26 37.83
C ASP A 179 -17.89 10.36 36.46
N TYR A 180 -18.12 11.48 35.76
CA TYR A 180 -17.54 11.80 34.46
C TYR A 180 -16.52 12.94 34.54
N GLY A 181 -15.38 12.72 33.87
CA GLY A 181 -14.32 13.72 33.71
C GLY A 181 -13.97 13.92 32.25
N THR A 182 -13.42 15.10 31.92
CA THR A 182 -12.91 15.39 30.58
C THR A 182 -11.49 15.92 30.61
N SER A 183 -10.69 15.54 29.62
CA SER A 183 -9.32 16.03 29.44
C SER A 183 -8.91 15.99 27.98
N THR A 184 -7.67 16.36 27.69
CA THR A 184 -7.07 16.22 26.35
C THR A 184 -5.93 15.22 26.39
N PHE A 185 -5.75 14.49 25.30
CA PHE A 185 -4.66 13.52 25.16
C PHE A 185 -4.09 13.55 23.74
N GLU A 186 -2.77 13.65 23.63
CA GLU A 186 -2.08 13.49 22.36
C GLU A 186 -1.61 12.05 22.17
N ALA A 187 -2.17 11.36 21.17
CA ALA A 187 -1.73 10.03 20.81
C ALA A 187 -0.49 10.12 19.91
N TYR A 188 0.66 9.75 20.47
CA TYR A 188 1.90 9.48 19.75
C TYR A 188 2.45 8.10 20.16
N LYS A 189 3.55 7.67 19.53
CA LYS A 189 4.15 6.36 19.80
C LYS A 189 4.50 6.23 21.29
N ASP A 190 3.98 5.17 21.92
CA ASP A 190 4.19 4.85 23.33
C ASP A 190 3.61 5.88 24.33
N ALA A 191 2.75 6.78 23.88
CA ALA A 191 2.01 7.69 24.75
C ALA A 191 1.16 6.90 25.76
N SER A 192 1.05 7.43 26.99
CA SER A 192 0.35 6.76 28.09
C SER A 192 -0.75 7.65 28.64
N LEU A 193 -1.99 7.19 28.55
CA LEU A 193 -3.14 7.80 29.20
C LEU A 193 -3.35 7.13 30.56
N LYS A 194 -3.23 7.91 31.64
CA LYS A 194 -3.50 7.46 33.00
C LYS A 194 -4.91 7.88 33.40
N VAL A 195 -5.77 6.91 33.66
CA VAL A 195 -7.15 7.12 34.07
C VAL A 195 -7.21 7.18 35.58
N ARG A 196 -7.90 8.18 36.12
CA ARG A 196 -8.15 8.38 37.55
C ARG A 196 -9.63 8.69 37.73
N CYS A 197 -10.13 8.61 38.96
CA CYS A 197 -11.43 9.22 39.28
C CYS A 197 -11.39 10.70 38.84
N PRO A 198 -12.43 11.19 38.15
CA PRO A 198 -12.59 12.59 37.77
C PRO A 198 -12.41 13.59 38.92
#